data_AF-A0A315V321-F1
#
_entry.id   AF-A0A315V321-F1
#
_cell.length_a   1.000
_cell.length_b   1.000
_cell.length_c   1.000
_cell.angle_alpha   90.00
_cell.angle_beta   90.00
_cell.angle_gamma   90.00
#
_symmetry.space_group_name_H-M   'P 1'
#
loop_
_entity.id
_entity.type
_entity.pdbx_description
1 polymer ?
#
loop_
_entity_poly.entity_id
_entity_poly.type
_entity_poly.pdbx_seq_one_letter_code
_entity_poly.pdbx_strand_id
1 'polypeptide(L)'
;LSLERFAAECEAAGMRISASKSEAMVFSRKRVECLLWVRGGVLPQVKEFNYLRILFTNGGRREREIDMQIGAVSAVKRALCRSVVVKRELSQKAKLSIYRSIYIPTLIFGHELWVMTERTKSRIQAAKLDGVRSSVIQEGLRVEPLLLHVERNQLRWLGHLVRMPPGRLPGEVFWARPTGRRPQGRPRTHWRNYVSRLTWKRLGIPPEELEQMAGERE
;
A
#
# COMPACT_ATOMS: atom_id res chain seq x y z
N LEU A 1 -16.78 -15.19 14.41
CA LEU A 1 -15.81 -16.04 15.13
C LEU A 1 -15.32 -15.26 16.34
N SER A 2 -15.50 -15.79 17.56
CA SER A 2 -14.94 -15.17 18.77
C SER A 2 -13.42 -15.32 18.76
N LEU A 3 -12.71 -14.28 19.21
CA LEU A 3 -11.26 -14.28 19.31
C LEU A 3 -10.75 -15.39 20.24
N GLU A 4 -11.56 -15.78 21.22
CA GLU A 4 -11.32 -16.91 22.12
C GLU A 4 -11.28 -18.24 21.38
N ARG A 5 -12.18 -18.46 20.40
CA ARG A 5 -12.14 -19.68 19.58
C ARG A 5 -10.86 -19.74 18.77
N PHE A 6 -10.44 -18.62 18.16
CA PHE A 6 -9.16 -18.56 17.46
C PHE A 6 -7.97 -18.81 18.40
N ALA A 7 -8.01 -18.28 19.63
CA ALA A 7 -6.99 -18.53 20.63
C ALA A 7 -6.91 -20.02 21.02
N ALA A 8 -8.06 -20.70 21.19
CA ALA A 8 -8.11 -22.12 21.49
C ALA A 8 -7.52 -22.98 20.36
N GLU A 9 -7.83 -22.67 19.10
CA GLU A 9 -7.24 -23.35 17.93
C GLU A 9 -5.73 -23.12 17.84
N CYS A 10 -5.25 -21.89 18.12
CA CYS A 10 -3.82 -21.62 18.21
C CYS A 10 -3.15 -22.47 19.29
N GLU A 11 -3.76 -22.56 20.48
CA GLU A 11 -3.22 -23.36 21.59
C GLU A 11 -3.21 -24.86 21.26
N ALA A 12 -4.26 -25.37 20.60
CA ALA A 12 -4.30 -26.75 20.11
C ALA A 12 -3.18 -27.05 19.09
N ALA A 13 -2.78 -26.06 18.31
CA ALA A 13 -1.64 -26.13 17.40
C ALA A 13 -0.27 -25.83 18.06
N GLY A 14 -0.22 -25.70 19.39
CA GLY A 14 1.02 -25.40 20.14
C GLY A 14 1.49 -23.94 20.03
N MET A 15 0.66 -23.03 19.53
CA MET A 15 0.94 -21.61 19.39
C MET A 15 0.26 -20.78 20.49
N ARG A 16 0.85 -19.64 20.84
CA ARG A 16 0.28 -18.73 21.83
C ARG A 16 0.16 -17.31 21.28
N ILE A 17 -1.04 -16.74 21.37
CA ILE A 17 -1.26 -15.34 21.00
C ILE A 17 -0.57 -14.44 22.03
N SER A 18 0.28 -13.53 21.53
CA SER A 18 0.93 -12.51 22.35
C SER A 18 0.00 -11.32 22.53
N ALA A 19 -0.63 -11.21 23.70
CA ALA A 19 -1.49 -10.07 24.03
C ALA A 19 -0.74 -8.73 23.97
N SER A 20 0.55 -8.70 24.32
CA SER A 20 1.39 -7.50 24.28
C SER A 20 1.73 -7.01 22.86
N LYS A 21 1.60 -7.86 21.84
CA LYS A 21 1.85 -7.52 20.43
C LYS A 21 0.56 -7.44 19.60
N SER A 22 -0.59 -7.67 20.23
CA SER A 22 -1.88 -7.74 19.55
C SER A 22 -2.68 -6.48 19.85
N GLU A 23 -3.32 -5.93 18.82
CA GLU A 23 -4.10 -4.70 18.92
C GLU A 23 -5.43 -4.89 18.18
N ALA A 24 -6.47 -4.18 18.59
CA ALA A 24 -7.78 -4.19 17.96
C ALA A 24 -7.97 -2.91 17.13
N MET A 25 -8.45 -3.02 15.90
CA MET A 25 -8.83 -1.86 15.07
C MET A 25 -10.29 -1.98 14.65
N VAL A 26 -11.04 -0.90 14.81
CA VAL A 26 -12.47 -0.84 14.46
C VAL A 26 -12.69 0.09 13.27
N PHE A 27 -13.27 -0.45 12.20
CA PHE A 27 -13.73 0.33 11.04
C PHE A 27 -15.21 0.66 11.22
N SER A 28 -15.51 1.86 11.72
CA SER A 28 -16.88 2.34 11.88
C SER A 28 -17.00 3.84 11.59
N ARG A 29 -18.18 4.27 11.14
CA ARG A 29 -18.52 5.69 10.98
C ARG A 29 -18.75 6.37 12.33
N LYS A 30 -19.25 5.61 13.30
CA LYS A 30 -19.46 6.06 14.68
C LYS A 30 -18.27 5.62 15.51
N ARG A 31 -17.97 6.36 16.58
CA ARG A 31 -17.06 5.85 17.60
C ARG A 31 -17.71 4.62 18.21
N VAL A 32 -17.04 3.49 18.09
CA VAL A 32 -17.45 2.21 18.65
C VAL A 32 -16.27 1.72 19.46
N GLU A 33 -16.51 1.47 20.73
CA GLU A 33 -15.58 0.76 21.59
C GLU A 33 -15.82 -0.74 21.40
N CYS A 34 -14.75 -1.47 21.06
CA CYS A 34 -14.78 -2.89 20.85
C CYS A 34 -13.78 -3.53 21.81
N LEU A 35 -14.32 -4.14 22.86
CA LEU A 35 -13.53 -4.84 23.86
C LEU A 35 -13.28 -6.27 23.37
N LEU A 36 -12.06 -6.53 22.92
CA LEU A 36 -11.61 -7.86 22.53
C LEU A 36 -10.76 -8.46 23.64
N TRP A 37 -11.15 -9.63 24.11
CA TRP A 37 -10.46 -10.36 25.18
C TRP A 37 -9.57 -11.45 24.60
N VAL A 38 -8.36 -11.54 25.12
CA VAL A 38 -7.40 -12.62 24.86
C VAL A 38 -6.73 -13.00 26.17
N ARG A 39 -6.90 -14.26 26.60
CA ARG A 39 -6.21 -14.84 27.77
C ARG A 39 -6.33 -13.97 29.03
N GLY A 40 -7.53 -13.44 29.30
CA GLY A 40 -7.83 -12.63 30.48
C GLY A 40 -7.41 -11.15 30.38
N GLY A 41 -6.82 -10.71 29.27
CA GLY A 41 -6.49 -9.30 29.01
C GLY A 41 -7.33 -8.70 27.88
N VAL A 42 -7.59 -7.39 27.96
CA VAL A 42 -8.25 -6.62 26.89
C VAL A 42 -7.20 -6.13 25.91
N LEU A 43 -7.40 -6.36 24.62
CA LEU A 43 -6.54 -5.83 23.58
C LEU A 43 -6.72 -4.31 23.45
N PRO A 44 -5.64 -3.52 23.35
CA PRO A 44 -5.75 -2.09 23.13
C PRO A 44 -6.41 -1.80 21.78
N GLN A 45 -7.41 -0.91 21.78
CA GLN A 45 -8.04 -0.45 20.56
C GLN A 45 -7.25 0.73 19.95
N VAL A 46 -6.74 0.56 18.73
CA VAL A 46 -5.88 1.53 18.05
C VAL A 46 -6.56 2.19 16.85
N LYS A 47 -6.11 3.41 16.53
CA LYS A 47 -6.55 4.16 15.34
C LYS A 47 -5.64 3.95 14.14
N GLU A 48 -4.39 3.59 14.40
CA GLU A 48 -3.35 3.33 13.40
C GLU A 48 -2.73 1.97 13.73
N PHE A 49 -2.53 1.13 12.72
CA PHE A 49 -1.99 -0.22 12.88
C PHE A 49 -0.98 -0.48 11.77
N ASN A 50 0.25 -0.85 12.14
CA ASN A 50 1.30 -1.15 11.19
C ASN A 50 1.35 -2.66 10.92
N TYR A 51 1.10 -3.06 9.68
CA TYR A 51 1.23 -4.44 9.25
C TYR A 51 2.15 -4.52 8.05
N LEU A 52 3.27 -5.24 8.19
CA LEU A 52 4.27 -5.42 7.14
C LEU A 52 4.70 -4.10 6.48
N ARG A 53 4.88 -3.03 7.27
CA ARG A 53 5.23 -1.66 6.82
C ARG A 53 4.12 -0.90 6.10
N ILE A 54 2.91 -1.44 6.04
CA ILE A 54 1.71 -0.73 5.57
C ILE A 54 0.99 -0.18 6.80
N LEU A 55 0.66 1.11 6.77
CA LEU A 55 -0.06 1.77 7.84
C LEU A 55 -1.56 1.79 7.55
N PHE A 56 -2.31 1.00 8.30
CA PHE A 56 -3.76 1.05 8.29
C PHE A 56 -4.24 2.14 9.22
N THR A 57 -5.24 2.91 8.79
CA THR A 57 -5.94 3.87 9.65
C THR A 57 -7.41 3.51 9.70
N ASN A 58 -8.03 3.64 10.87
CA ASN A 58 -9.45 3.32 11.04
C ASN A 58 -10.39 4.15 10.12
N GLY A 59 -9.93 5.33 9.69
CA GLY A 59 -10.62 6.20 8.75
C GLY A 59 -10.32 5.93 7.27
N GLY A 60 -9.54 4.89 6.94
CA GLY A 60 -9.17 4.52 5.56
C GLY A 60 -8.39 5.60 4.82
N ARG A 61 -7.63 6.44 5.55
CA ARG A 61 -6.71 7.44 5.00
C ARG A 61 -5.36 6.79 4.73
N ARG A 62 -4.79 7.07 3.56
CA ARG A 62 -3.45 6.59 3.14
C ARG A 62 -2.40 7.68 3.17
N GLU A 63 -2.80 8.93 3.42
CA GLU A 63 -1.87 10.06 3.46
C GLU A 63 -0.80 9.85 4.53
N ARG A 64 -1.19 9.35 5.71
CA ARG A 64 -0.27 9.00 6.81
C ARG A 64 0.73 7.90 6.41
N GLU A 65 0.28 6.90 5.64
CA GLU A 65 1.16 5.85 5.11
C GLU A 65 2.21 6.46 4.16
N ILE A 66 1.78 7.34 3.25
CA ILE A 66 2.69 8.04 2.32
C ILE A 66 3.68 8.94 3.10
N ASP A 67 3.21 9.66 4.12
CA ASP A 67 4.05 10.45 5.03
C ASP A 67 5.12 9.58 5.71
N MET A 68 4.71 8.44 6.26
CA MET A 68 5.61 7.48 6.91
C MET A 68 6.68 6.97 5.95
N GLN A 69 6.30 6.60 4.72
CA GLN A 69 7.24 6.13 3.71
C GLN A 69 8.21 7.21 3.25
N ILE A 70 7.75 8.43 3.03
CA ILE A 70 8.63 9.57 2.71
C ILE A 70 9.63 9.81 3.85
N GLY A 71 9.19 9.69 5.10
CA GLY A 71 10.06 9.73 6.28
C GLY A 71 11.13 8.63 6.27
N ALA A 72 10.73 7.39 6.03
CA ALA A 72 11.63 6.23 5.96
C ALA A 72 12.67 6.38 4.83
N VAL A 73 12.23 6.79 3.64
CA VAL A 73 13.09 7.06 2.48
C VAL A 73 14.07 8.20 2.77
N SER A 74 13.63 9.22 3.50
CA SER A 74 14.50 10.33 3.89
C SER A 74 15.63 9.85 4.82
N ALA A 75 15.36 8.89 5.71
CA ALA A 75 16.40 8.27 6.54
C ALA A 75 17.36 7.42 5.70
N VAL A 76 16.84 6.58 4.80
CA VAL A 76 17.63 5.77 3.86
C VAL A 76 18.54 6.65 3.00
N LYS A 77 18.00 7.76 2.48
CA LYS A 77 18.76 8.75 1.73
C LYS A 77 19.94 9.28 2.53
N ARG A 78 19.73 9.72 3.78
CA ARG A 78 20.81 10.23 4.62
C ARG A 78 21.90 9.17 4.86
N ALA A 79 21.52 7.91 5.01
CA ALA A 79 22.48 6.81 5.12
C ALA A 79 23.27 6.64 3.81
N LEU A 80 22.58 6.49 2.67
CA LEU A 80 23.19 6.31 1.35
C LEU A 80 24.07 7.49 0.94
N CYS A 81 23.69 8.72 1.27
CA CYS A 81 24.52 9.89 1.00
C CYS A 81 25.88 9.77 1.68
N ARG A 82 25.92 9.32 2.94
CA ARG A 82 27.16 9.15 3.72
C ARG A 82 27.97 7.94 3.30
N SER A 83 27.33 6.82 2.99
CA SER A 83 28.00 5.54 2.72
C SER A 83 28.29 5.26 1.24
N VAL A 84 27.54 5.85 0.31
CA VAL A 84 27.59 5.49 -1.13
C VAL A 84 27.85 6.71 -2.00
N VAL A 85 27.07 7.79 -1.86
CA VAL A 85 27.12 8.91 -2.81
C VAL A 85 28.45 9.68 -2.72
N VAL A 86 28.94 9.93 -1.51
CA VAL A 86 30.17 10.70 -1.26
C VAL A 86 31.45 9.89 -1.56
N LYS A 87 31.37 8.57 -1.57
CA LYS A 87 32.53 7.68 -1.79
C LYS A 87 33.04 7.79 -3.22
N ARG A 88 34.32 8.15 -3.40
CA ARG A 88 34.95 8.33 -4.73
C ARG A 88 35.32 7.00 -5.37
N GLU A 89 35.46 5.96 -4.54
CA GLU A 89 35.83 4.59 -4.91
C GLU A 89 34.72 3.88 -5.70
N LEU A 90 33.47 4.34 -5.55
CA LEU A 90 32.33 3.78 -6.26
C LEU A 90 32.09 4.48 -7.59
N SER A 91 31.97 3.69 -8.65
CA SER A 91 31.57 4.19 -9.98
C SER A 91 30.16 4.78 -9.94
N GLN A 92 29.87 5.73 -10.84
CA GLN A 92 28.53 6.30 -10.96
C GLN A 92 27.46 5.24 -11.26
N LYS A 93 27.81 4.22 -12.06
CA LYS A 93 26.95 3.07 -12.36
C LYS A 93 26.60 2.28 -11.09
N ALA A 94 27.58 2.02 -10.22
CA ALA A 94 27.36 1.31 -8.96
C ALA A 94 26.49 2.14 -8.00
N LYS A 95 26.77 3.44 -7.85
CA LYS A 95 25.97 4.36 -7.03
C LYS A 95 24.51 4.39 -7.48
N LEU A 96 24.29 4.52 -8.79
CA LEU A 96 22.95 4.53 -9.38
C LEU A 96 22.22 3.19 -9.16
N SER A 97 22.92 2.06 -9.31
CA SER A 97 22.34 0.73 -9.07
C SER A 97 21.89 0.56 -7.62
N ILE A 98 22.74 0.94 -6.66
CA ILE A 98 22.42 0.87 -5.22
C ILE A 98 21.23 1.77 -4.91
N TYR A 99 21.23 3.01 -5.43
CA TYR A 99 20.11 3.92 -5.24
C TYR A 99 18.81 3.35 -5.81
N ARG A 100 18.81 2.84 -7.05
CA ARG A 100 17.63 2.21 -7.66
C ARG A 100 17.13 1.01 -6.87
N SER A 101 18.03 0.21 -6.30
CA SER A 101 17.66 -1.05 -5.63
C SER A 101 17.18 -0.86 -4.19
N ILE A 102 17.55 0.24 -3.53
CA ILE A 102 17.20 0.49 -2.13
C ILE A 102 16.19 1.64 -2.02
N TYR A 103 16.49 2.78 -2.61
CA TYR A 103 15.71 3.99 -2.45
C TYR A 103 14.34 3.89 -3.12
N ILE A 104 14.29 3.43 -4.38
CA ILE A 104 13.03 3.37 -5.14
C ILE A 104 12.05 2.37 -4.48
N PRO A 105 12.40 1.10 -4.21
CA PRO A 105 11.48 0.16 -3.56
C PRO A 105 11.00 0.62 -2.19
N THR A 106 11.82 1.35 -1.43
CA THR A 106 11.40 1.91 -0.14
C THR A 106 10.37 3.02 -0.33
N LEU A 107 10.48 3.82 -1.39
CA LEU A 107 9.58 4.95 -1.67
C LEU A 107 8.21 4.55 -2.20
N ILE A 108 8.16 3.47 -2.98
CA ILE A 108 6.91 3.00 -3.59
C ILE A 108 6.43 1.70 -2.95
N PHE A 109 6.81 1.39 -1.71
CA PHE A 109 6.35 0.15 -1.09
C PHE A 109 4.80 0.13 -0.99
N GLY A 110 4.13 -0.91 -1.47
CA GLY A 110 2.66 -1.01 -1.43
C GLY A 110 1.90 -0.12 -2.43
N HIS A 111 2.60 0.51 -3.38
CA HIS A 111 1.99 1.39 -4.39
C HIS A 111 0.92 0.72 -5.26
N GLU A 112 0.94 -0.61 -5.37
CA GLU A 112 -0.06 -1.41 -6.09
C GLU A 112 -1.48 -1.13 -5.58
N LEU A 113 -1.61 -0.83 -4.29
CA LEU A 113 -2.90 -0.56 -3.63
C LEU A 113 -3.19 0.94 -3.45
N TRP A 114 -2.32 1.82 -3.94
CA TRP A 114 -2.52 3.27 -3.79
C TRP A 114 -3.53 3.83 -4.79
N VAL A 115 -4.24 4.89 -4.38
CA VAL A 115 -4.97 5.74 -5.32
C VAL A 115 -4.10 6.95 -5.61
N MET A 116 -3.62 7.05 -6.86
CA MET A 116 -2.69 8.11 -7.29
C MET A 116 -3.44 9.42 -7.57
N THR A 117 -3.75 10.16 -6.50
CA THR A 117 -4.22 11.54 -6.63
C THR A 117 -3.10 12.46 -7.11
N GLU A 118 -3.42 13.63 -7.66
CA GLU A 118 -2.40 14.61 -8.05
C GLU A 118 -1.49 14.98 -6.87
N ARG A 119 -2.06 15.20 -5.68
CA ARG A 119 -1.27 15.43 -4.46
C ARG A 119 -0.30 14.28 -4.17
N THR A 120 -0.74 13.03 -4.27
CA THR A 120 0.12 11.85 -4.05
C THR A 120 1.25 11.81 -5.08
N LYS A 121 0.94 12.02 -6.37
CA LYS A 121 1.92 12.07 -7.45
C LYS A 121 2.97 13.15 -7.21
N SER A 122 2.55 14.38 -6.89
CA SER A 122 3.45 15.50 -6.61
C SER A 122 4.37 15.21 -5.43
N ARG A 123 3.84 14.62 -4.35
CA ARG A 123 4.63 14.27 -3.16
C ARG A 123 5.69 13.19 -3.45
N ILE A 124 5.34 12.16 -4.21
CA ILE A 124 6.27 11.08 -4.59
C ILE A 124 7.35 11.63 -5.54
N GLN A 125 6.95 12.48 -6.50
CA GLN A 125 7.89 13.15 -7.39
C GLN A 125 8.86 14.06 -6.63
N ALA A 126 8.34 14.88 -5.70
CA ALA A 126 9.16 15.74 -4.86
C ALA A 126 10.16 14.91 -4.03
N ALA A 127 9.71 13.83 -3.39
CA ALA A 127 10.60 12.93 -2.66
C ALA A 127 11.72 12.38 -3.56
N LYS A 128 11.38 11.87 -4.76
CA LYS A 128 12.36 11.35 -5.74
C LYS A 128 13.39 12.42 -6.13
N LEU A 129 12.94 13.65 -6.40
CA LEU A 129 13.77 14.76 -6.88
C LEU A 129 14.66 15.34 -5.77
N ASP A 130 14.09 15.60 -4.58
CA ASP A 130 14.83 16.07 -3.41
C ASP A 130 15.92 15.07 -3.02
N GLY A 131 15.70 13.79 -3.31
CA GLY A 131 16.61 12.66 -3.11
C GLY A 131 18.02 12.83 -3.68
N VAL A 132 18.20 13.66 -4.72
CA VAL A 132 19.41 13.63 -5.55
C VAL A 132 19.99 15.03 -5.76
N ARG A 133 21.07 15.35 -5.06
CA ARG A 133 21.87 16.58 -5.32
C ARG A 133 22.78 16.47 -6.56
N SER A 134 23.02 15.26 -7.07
CA SER A 134 23.93 15.02 -8.20
C SER A 134 23.15 14.93 -9.50
N SER A 135 23.38 15.87 -10.42
CA SER A 135 22.82 15.88 -11.79
C SER A 135 22.95 14.52 -12.49
N VAL A 136 24.08 13.83 -12.30
CA VAL A 136 24.38 12.51 -12.86
C VAL A 136 23.44 11.41 -12.38
N ILE A 137 23.13 11.35 -11.08
CA ILE A 137 22.18 10.36 -10.55
C ILE A 137 20.76 10.72 -10.99
N GLN A 138 20.44 12.02 -11.07
CA GLN A 138 19.12 12.48 -11.45
C GLN A 138 18.82 12.12 -12.91
N GLU A 139 19.79 12.33 -13.81
CA GLU A 139 19.74 11.97 -15.21
C GLU A 139 19.71 10.45 -15.41
N GLY A 140 20.54 9.72 -14.66
CA GLY A 140 20.50 8.26 -14.62
C GLY A 140 19.14 7.71 -14.19
N LEU A 141 18.36 8.38 -13.35
CA LEU A 141 17.03 7.94 -12.91
C LEU A 141 15.89 8.30 -13.89
N ARG A 142 16.19 8.87 -15.06
CA ARG A 142 15.20 9.30 -16.08
C ARG A 142 14.72 8.19 -17.03
N VAL A 143 15.30 6.98 -16.99
CA VAL A 143 15.00 5.90 -17.95
C VAL A 143 13.51 5.48 -17.93
N GLU A 144 12.87 5.46 -16.77
CA GLU A 144 11.42 5.33 -16.65
C GLU A 144 10.90 6.35 -15.62
N PRO A 145 9.90 7.18 -15.95
CA PRO A 145 9.21 7.99 -14.96
C PRO A 145 8.64 7.09 -13.86
N LEU A 146 8.96 7.37 -12.59
CA LEU A 146 8.56 6.56 -11.45
C LEU A 146 7.04 6.34 -11.39
N LEU A 147 6.26 7.32 -11.86
CA LEU A 147 4.81 7.21 -11.94
C LEU A 147 4.36 6.17 -12.98
N LEU A 148 5.06 6.02 -14.11
CA LEU A 148 4.74 4.96 -15.09
C LEU A 148 5.03 3.58 -14.51
N HIS A 149 6.14 3.44 -13.78
CA HIS A 149 6.48 2.21 -13.08
C HIS A 149 5.38 1.81 -12.09
N VAL A 150 4.90 2.78 -11.31
CA VAL A 150 3.79 2.58 -10.36
C VAL A 150 2.51 2.15 -11.07
N GLU A 151 2.12 2.86 -12.14
CA GLU A 151 0.91 2.55 -12.89
C GLU A 151 0.98 1.17 -13.57
N ARG A 152 2.14 0.78 -14.12
CA ARG A 152 2.35 -0.56 -14.70
C ARG A 152 2.17 -1.66 -13.67
N ASN A 153 2.74 -1.50 -12.48
CA ASN A 153 2.60 -2.48 -11.41
C ASN A 153 1.17 -2.57 -10.87
N GLN A 154 0.44 -1.45 -10.82
CA GLN A 154 -0.99 -1.42 -10.48
C GLN A 154 -1.84 -2.18 -11.50
N LEU A 155 -1.58 -1.99 -12.80
CA LEU A 155 -2.27 -2.73 -13.86
C LEU A 155 -1.91 -4.22 -13.84
N ARG A 156 -0.65 -4.56 -13.57
CA ARG A 156 -0.23 -5.96 -13.36
C ARG A 156 -0.96 -6.59 -12.18
N TRP A 157 -1.09 -5.88 -11.06
CA TRP A 157 -1.84 -6.34 -9.89
C TRP A 157 -3.33 -6.50 -10.19
N LEU A 158 -3.95 -5.55 -10.91
CA LEU A 158 -5.31 -5.70 -11.40
C LEU A 158 -5.47 -6.97 -12.24
N GLY A 159 -4.55 -7.22 -13.18
CA GLY A 159 -4.55 -8.44 -13.98
C GLY A 159 -4.43 -9.72 -13.13
N HIS A 160 -3.76 -9.68 -11.98
CA HIS A 160 -3.77 -10.79 -11.02
C HIS A 160 -5.13 -10.96 -10.35
N LEU A 161 -5.75 -9.89 -9.86
CA LEU A 161 -7.09 -9.93 -9.25
C LEU A 161 -8.15 -10.45 -10.24
N VAL A 162 -8.07 -10.03 -11.50
CA VAL A 162 -9.00 -10.47 -12.54
C VAL A 162 -8.81 -11.97 -12.85
N ARG A 163 -7.59 -12.49 -12.85
CA ARG A 163 -7.36 -13.93 -13.11
C ARG A 163 -7.49 -14.83 -11.89
N MET A 164 -7.77 -14.29 -10.70
CA MET A 164 -7.92 -15.11 -9.50
C MET A 164 -9.20 -15.97 -9.60
N PRO A 165 -9.11 -17.28 -9.26
CA PRO A 165 -10.29 -18.14 -9.20
C PRO A 165 -11.22 -17.73 -8.05
N PRO A 166 -12.51 -18.09 -8.12
CA PRO A 166 -13.46 -17.84 -7.05
C PRO A 166 -13.01 -18.47 -5.73
N GLY A 167 -13.43 -17.89 -4.61
CA GLY A 167 -13.05 -18.31 -3.26
C GLY A 167 -11.73 -17.72 -2.75
N ARG A 168 -10.93 -17.07 -3.60
CA ARG A 168 -9.75 -16.31 -3.13
C ARG A 168 -10.14 -14.94 -2.59
N LEU A 169 -9.94 -14.74 -1.29
CA LEU A 169 -10.31 -13.51 -0.58
C LEU A 169 -9.93 -12.19 -1.28
N PRO A 170 -8.72 -11.99 -1.86
CA PRO A 170 -8.40 -10.73 -2.53
C PRO A 170 -9.27 -10.45 -3.75
N GLY A 171 -9.59 -11.49 -4.54
CA GLY A 171 -10.49 -11.38 -5.70
C GLY A 171 -11.92 -11.11 -5.26
N GLU A 172 -12.41 -11.86 -4.27
CA GLU A 172 -13.74 -11.67 -3.68
C GLU A 172 -13.93 -10.25 -3.14
N VAL A 173 -12.96 -9.73 -2.37
CA VAL A 173 -13.00 -8.38 -1.81
C VAL A 173 -12.96 -7.31 -2.90
N PHE A 174 -12.26 -7.54 -4.01
CA PHE A 174 -12.21 -6.61 -5.13
C PHE A 174 -13.56 -6.48 -5.83
N TRP A 175 -14.26 -7.59 -6.02
CA TRP A 175 -15.59 -7.63 -6.66
C TRP A 175 -16.73 -7.29 -5.71
N ALA A 176 -16.53 -7.47 -4.41
CA ALA A 176 -17.53 -7.20 -3.39
C ALA A 176 -18.15 -5.79 -3.52
N ARG A 177 -19.47 -5.73 -3.35
CA ARG A 177 -20.26 -4.49 -3.31
C ARG A 177 -20.83 -4.34 -1.89
N PRO A 178 -20.07 -3.76 -0.95
CA PRO A 178 -20.53 -3.64 0.43
C PRO A 178 -21.80 -2.79 0.50
N THR A 179 -22.75 -3.22 1.33
CA THR A 179 -24.03 -2.54 1.51
C THR A 179 -23.85 -1.20 2.23
N GLY A 180 -24.71 -0.23 1.89
CA GLY A 180 -24.75 1.10 2.50
C GLY A 180 -24.41 2.25 1.55
N ARG A 181 -24.77 3.48 1.95
CA ARG A 181 -24.57 4.70 1.16
C ARG A 181 -23.28 5.41 1.52
N ARG A 182 -22.58 5.98 0.53
CA ARG A 182 -21.42 6.85 0.79
C ARG A 182 -21.86 8.13 1.51
N PRO A 183 -21.01 8.72 2.37
CA PRO A 183 -21.30 10.03 2.97
C PRO A 183 -21.56 11.09 1.89
N GLN A 184 -22.44 12.05 2.19
CA GLN A 184 -22.71 13.20 1.33
C GLN A 184 -21.49 14.13 1.24
N GLY A 185 -21.32 14.83 0.12
CA GLY A 185 -20.21 15.77 -0.13
C GLY A 185 -19.25 15.29 -1.21
N ARG A 186 -17.93 15.30 -0.94
CA ARG A 186 -16.89 14.78 -1.84
C ARG A 186 -16.36 13.42 -1.36
N PRO A 187 -17.03 12.30 -1.70
CA PRO A 187 -16.54 10.96 -1.41
C PRO A 187 -15.13 10.74 -1.97
N ARG A 188 -14.33 9.98 -1.22
CA ARG A 188 -13.02 9.58 -1.71
C ARG A 188 -13.14 8.66 -2.92
N THR A 189 -12.17 8.77 -3.82
CA THR A 189 -11.98 7.79 -4.88
C THR A 189 -11.50 6.49 -4.24
N HIS A 190 -12.26 5.41 -4.46
CA HIS A 190 -11.84 4.07 -4.09
C HIS A 190 -10.91 3.47 -5.16
N TRP A 191 -10.14 2.46 -4.77
CA TRP A 191 -9.10 1.89 -5.62
C TRP A 191 -9.65 1.33 -6.94
N ARG A 192 -10.75 0.56 -6.91
CA ARG A 192 -11.40 0.01 -8.12
C ARG A 192 -11.73 1.09 -9.17
N ASN A 193 -12.44 2.16 -8.81
CA ASN A 193 -12.68 3.29 -9.75
C ASN A 193 -11.40 3.96 -10.25
N TYR A 194 -10.36 4.03 -9.43
CA TYR A 194 -9.09 4.59 -9.86
C TYR A 194 -8.43 3.70 -10.92
N VAL A 195 -8.33 2.39 -10.66
CA VAL A 195 -7.69 1.47 -11.61
C VAL A 195 -8.51 1.27 -12.87
N SER A 196 -9.85 1.25 -12.83
CA SER A 196 -10.67 1.20 -14.05
C SER A 196 -10.41 2.40 -14.97
N ARG A 197 -10.29 3.61 -14.40
CA ARG A 197 -9.92 4.81 -15.18
C ARG A 197 -8.48 4.74 -15.70
N LEU A 198 -7.57 4.14 -14.93
CA LEU A 198 -6.19 3.93 -15.36
C LEU A 198 -6.13 2.93 -16.53
N THR A 199 -6.89 1.84 -16.45
CA THR A 199 -7.01 0.83 -17.51
C THR A 199 -7.53 1.46 -18.80
N TRP A 200 -8.61 2.23 -18.72
CA TRP A 200 -9.12 2.98 -19.88
C TRP A 200 -8.05 3.90 -20.47
N LYS A 201 -7.40 4.72 -19.62
CA LYS A 201 -6.37 5.67 -20.05
C LYS A 201 -5.15 5.01 -20.70
N ARG A 202 -4.75 3.82 -20.25
CA ARG A 202 -3.49 3.15 -20.66
C ARG A 202 -3.69 2.09 -21.73
N LEU A 203 -4.82 1.40 -21.70
CA LEU A 203 -5.10 0.21 -22.51
C LEU A 203 -6.35 0.37 -23.40
N GLY A 204 -7.15 1.42 -23.23
CA GLY A 204 -8.38 1.61 -23.98
C GLY A 204 -9.51 0.65 -23.62
N ILE A 205 -9.37 -0.11 -22.52
CA ILE A 205 -10.39 -1.07 -22.07
C ILE A 205 -11.40 -0.35 -21.18
N PRO A 206 -12.69 -0.31 -21.56
CA PRO A 206 -13.72 0.37 -20.78
C PRO A 206 -14.00 -0.34 -19.44
N PRO A 207 -14.43 0.40 -18.40
CA PRO A 207 -14.75 -0.19 -17.09
C PRO A 207 -15.79 -1.32 -17.14
N GLU A 208 -16.73 -1.25 -18.08
CA GLU A 208 -17.83 -2.20 -18.24
C GLU A 208 -17.34 -3.58 -18.68
N GLU A 209 -16.33 -3.64 -19.56
CA GLU A 209 -15.70 -4.91 -19.98
C GLU A 209 -14.95 -5.58 -18.82
N LEU A 210 -14.34 -4.79 -17.92
CA LEU A 210 -13.75 -5.34 -16.69
C LEU A 210 -14.81 -6.00 -15.80
N GLU A 211 -16.03 -5.44 -15.74
CA GLU A 211 -17.14 -6.02 -14.97
C GLU A 211 -17.74 -7.25 -15.67
N GLN A 212 -17.81 -7.29 -17.00
CA GLN A 212 -18.25 -8.46 -17.76
C GLN A 212 -17.32 -9.66 -17.59
N MET A 213 -15.99 -9.45 -17.63
CA MET A 213 -14.99 -10.47 -17.29
C MET A 213 -15.08 -10.98 -15.83
N ALA A 214 -15.87 -10.33 -14.98
CA ALA A 214 -16.20 -10.82 -13.64
C ALA A 214 -17.50 -11.64 -13.62
N GLY A 215 -18.48 -11.30 -14.48
CA GLY A 215 -19.76 -11.99 -14.60
C GLY A 215 -19.67 -13.34 -15.31
N GLU A 216 -18.73 -13.51 -16.23
CA GLU A 216 -18.47 -14.79 -16.94
C GLU A 216 -17.70 -15.83 -16.09
N ARG A 217 -17.64 -15.66 -14.76
CA ARG A 217 -16.93 -16.57 -13.83
C ARG A 217 -17.84 -17.58 -13.13
N GLU A 218 -19.13 -17.63 -13.51
CA GLU A 218 -20.06 -18.69 -13.17
C GLU A 218 -20.02 -19.79 -14.23
#